data_AF-A0A350H3X1-F1
#
_entry.id   AF-A0A350H3X1-F1
#
_cell.length_a   1.000
_cell.length_b   1.000
_cell.length_c   1.000
_cell.angle_alpha   90.00
_cell.angle_beta   90.00
_cell.angle_gamma   90.00
#
_symmetry.space_group_name_H-M   'P 1'
#
loop_
_entity.id
_entity.type
_entity.pdbx_description
1 polymer ?
#
loop_
_entity_poly.entity_id
_entity_poly.type
_entity_poly.pdbx_seq_one_letter_code
_entity_poly.pdbx_strand_id
1 'polypeptide(L)'
;YDFIFMDAAKAQYINYLPHLIRLMEKGAILLTDNVLQDGDLFESRYGIIRRNRTIHTRMREYLEAVKSSNELETSIVQIGDGITLSVKL
;
A
#
# COMPACT_ATOMS: atom_id res chain seq x y z
N TYR A 1 -1.11 -9.35 -16.29
CA TYR A 1 -2.42 -9.15 -15.63
C TYR A 1 -2.81 -7.70 -15.73
N ASP A 2 -4.08 -7.45 -16.01
CA ASP A 2 -4.63 -6.10 -16.23
C ASP A 2 -5.20 -5.48 -14.94
N PHE A 3 -5.54 -6.31 -13.97
CA PHE A 3 -6.06 -5.88 -12.67
C PHE A 3 -5.58 -6.82 -11.57
N ILE A 4 -5.15 -6.25 -10.45
CA ILE A 4 -4.75 -6.95 -9.23
C ILE A 4 -5.43 -6.26 -8.05
N PHE A 5 -6.16 -7.02 -7.25
CA PHE A 5 -6.65 -6.59 -5.94
C PHE A 5 -5.78 -7.21 -4.85
N MET A 6 -5.14 -6.37 -4.04
CA MET A 6 -4.32 -6.79 -2.91
C MET A 6 -5.07 -6.56 -1.61
N ASP A 7 -5.62 -7.66 -1.09
CA ASP A 7 -6.14 -7.79 0.27
C ASP A 7 -5.44 -8.99 0.92
N ALA A 8 -4.44 -8.69 1.75
CA ALA A 8 -3.60 -9.70 2.38
C ALA A 8 -3.14 -9.20 3.77
N ALA A 9 -2.28 -9.98 4.42
CA ALA A 9 -1.65 -9.51 5.66
C ALA A 9 -0.84 -8.22 5.41
N LYS A 10 -1.32 -7.09 5.93
CA LYS A 10 -0.75 -5.72 5.76
C LYS A 10 0.79 -5.66 5.86
N ALA A 11 1.37 -6.37 6.84
CA ALA A 11 2.82 -6.43 7.03
C ALA A 11 3.61 -7.06 5.87
N GLN A 12 2.95 -7.70 4.92
CA GLN A 12 3.58 -8.35 3.76
C GLN A 12 3.44 -7.56 2.47
N TYR A 13 2.68 -6.45 2.45
CA TYR A 13 2.44 -5.66 1.24
C TYR A 13 3.75 -5.22 0.57
N ILE A 14 4.71 -4.73 1.35
CA ILE A 14 6.03 -4.35 0.85
C ILE A 14 6.79 -5.50 0.19
N ASN A 15 6.59 -6.74 0.67
CA ASN A 15 7.24 -7.92 0.11
C ASN A 15 6.54 -8.40 -1.16
N TYR A 16 5.23 -8.18 -1.29
CA TYR A 16 4.48 -8.54 -2.49
C TYR A 16 4.69 -7.54 -3.63
N LEU A 17 4.84 -6.26 -3.33
CA LEU A 17 4.87 -5.18 -4.32
C LEU A 17 5.82 -5.45 -5.53
N PRO A 18 7.09 -5.89 -5.35
CA PRO A 18 7.96 -6.18 -6.49
C PRO A 18 7.43 -7.31 -7.39
N HIS A 19 6.78 -8.31 -6.80
CA HIS A 19 6.18 -9.40 -7.54
C HIS A 19 4.92 -8.96 -8.28
N LEU A 20 4.11 -8.10 -7.66
CA LEU A 20 2.90 -7.55 -8.30
C LEU A 20 3.28 -6.68 -9.49
N ILE A 21 4.22 -5.74 -9.34
CA ILE A 21 4.70 -4.89 -10.44
C ILE A 21 5.22 -5.74 -11.60
N ARG A 22 6.00 -6.81 -11.33
CA ARG A 22 6.50 -7.72 -12.37
C ARG A 22 5.36 -8.41 -13.15
N LEU A 23 4.28 -8.76 -12.47
CA LEU A 23 3.14 -9.48 -13.05
C LEU A 23 2.12 -8.56 -13.77
N MET A 24 2.18 -7.26 -13.47
CA MET A 24 1.35 -6.24 -14.10
C MET A 24 1.83 -5.93 -15.51
N GLU A 25 0.88 -5.78 -16.43
CA GLU A 25 1.14 -5.22 -17.75
C GLU A 25 1.10 -3.69 -17.69
N LYS A 26 1.63 -3.02 -18.73
CA LYS A 26 1.52 -1.56 -18.83
C LYS A 26 0.04 -1.15 -18.91
N GLY A 27 -0.35 -0.18 -18.09
CA GLY A 27 -1.74 0.23 -17.92
C GLY A 27 -2.55 -0.61 -16.92
N ALA A 28 -1.98 -1.68 -16.37
CA ALA A 28 -2.66 -2.50 -15.39
C ALA A 28 -2.90 -1.75 -14.07
N ILE A 29 -3.99 -2.10 -13.39
CA ILE A 29 -4.42 -1.49 -12.15
C ILE A 29 -4.06 -2.38 -10.96
N LEU A 30 -3.43 -1.81 -9.95
CA LEU A 30 -3.26 -2.39 -8.62
C LEU A 30 -4.14 -1.62 -7.64
N LEU A 31 -5.13 -2.31 -7.07
CA LEU A 31 -6.00 -1.79 -6.02
C LEU A 31 -5.60 -2.43 -4.70
N THR A 32 -5.29 -1.63 -3.67
CA THR A 32 -4.85 -2.14 -2.36
C THR A 32 -5.76 -1.63 -1.25
N ASP A 33 -6.36 -2.55 -0.49
CA ASP A 33 -7.33 -2.24 0.56
C ASP A 33 -6.68 -1.95 1.93
N ASN A 34 -7.43 -1.26 2.80
CA ASN A 34 -7.17 -0.96 4.21
C ASN A 34 -5.85 -0.22 4.51
N VAL A 35 -5.47 0.69 3.63
CA VAL A 35 -4.25 1.48 3.74
C VAL A 35 -4.37 2.61 4.78
N LEU A 36 -5.59 3.09 5.09
CA LEU A 36 -5.81 4.16 6.10
C LEU A 36 -6.59 3.70 7.35
N GLN A 37 -6.97 2.43 7.43
CA GLN A 37 -7.86 1.90 8.48
C GLN A 37 -7.33 2.09 9.91
N ASP A 38 -6.01 2.22 10.05
CA ASP A 38 -5.39 2.60 11.30
C ASP A 38 -5.05 4.10 11.22
N GLY A 39 -5.99 4.97 11.63
CA GLY A 39 -5.79 6.44 11.73
C GLY A 39 -4.48 6.87 12.42
N ASP A 40 -3.84 5.94 13.11
CA ASP A 40 -2.48 5.93 13.65
C ASP A 40 -1.33 6.02 12.63
N LEU A 41 -1.55 5.86 11.32
CA LEU A 41 -0.52 6.14 10.31
C LEU A 41 -0.08 7.60 10.31
N PHE A 42 -0.94 8.50 10.80
CA PHE A 42 -0.63 9.92 11.02
C PHE A 42 -0.23 10.22 12.48
N GLU A 43 -0.42 9.29 13.42
CA GLU A 43 0.04 9.47 14.79
C GLU A 43 1.53 9.22 14.95
N SER A 44 2.14 9.97 15.87
CA SER A 44 3.54 9.80 16.23
C SER A 44 3.78 8.39 16.79
N ARG A 45 5.01 7.88 16.66
CA ARG A 45 5.45 6.55 17.13
C ARG A 45 5.15 6.26 18.62
N TYR A 46 4.82 7.31 19.38
CA TYR A 46 4.49 7.29 20.80
C TYR A 46 3.01 6.95 21.08
N GLY A 47 2.09 7.18 20.14
CA GLY A 47 0.67 6.79 20.26
C GLY A 47 0.40 5.31 19.95
N ILE A 48 1.30 4.68 19.20
CA ILE A 48 1.12 3.29 18.71
C ILE A 48 1.49 2.26 19.79
N ILE A 49 0.55 1.37 20.11
CA ILE A 49 0.77 0.21 20.97
C ILE A 49 1.94 -0.63 20.43
N ARG A 50 2.89 -1.01 21.30
CA ARG A 50 4.17 -1.64 20.92
C ARG A 50 4.02 -2.83 19.94
N ARG A 51 2.96 -3.64 20.08
CA ARG A 51 2.65 -4.80 19.22
C ARG A 51 2.31 -4.44 17.76
N ASN A 52 1.82 -3.23 17.50
CA ASN A 52 1.39 -2.79 16.16
C ASN A 52 2.48 -2.02 15.39
N ARG A 53 3.59 -1.64 16.05
CA ARG A 53 4.63 -0.79 15.44
C ARG A 53 5.20 -1.35 14.14
N THR A 54 5.44 -2.65 14.06
CA THR A 54 6.00 -3.30 12.86
C THR A 54 5.05 -3.19 11.67
N ILE A 55 3.74 -3.41 11.88
CA ILE A 55 2.74 -3.29 10.81
C ILE A 55 2.71 -1.84 10.31
N HIS A 56 2.69 -0.86 11.22
CA HIS A 56 2.73 0.56 10.86
C HIS A 56 3.98 0.97 10.08
N THR A 57 5.16 0.53 10.51
CA THR A 57 6.41 0.82 9.80
C THR A 57 6.35 0.27 8.38
N ARG A 58 5.96 -0.99 8.21
CA ARG A 58 5.89 -1.63 6.89
C ARG A 58 4.81 -1.03 5.99
N MET A 59 3.68 -0.59 6.56
CA MET A 59 2.66 0.12 5.79
C MET A 59 3.14 1.48 5.31
N ARG A 60 3.90 2.23 6.13
CA ARG A 60 4.56 3.47 5.68
C ARG A 60 5.59 3.21 4.59
N GLU A 61 6.43 2.20 4.75
CA GLU A 61 7.39 1.80 3.73
C GLU A 61 6.70 1.44 2.41
N TYR A 62 5.61 0.69 2.47
CA TYR A 62 4.79 0.36 1.30
C TYR A 62 4.21 1.61 0.63
N LEU A 63 3.58 2.50 1.40
CA LEU A 63 2.99 3.75 0.90
C LEU A 63 4.02 4.64 0.22
N GLU A 64 5.20 4.79 0.82
CA GLU A 64 6.31 5.53 0.22
C GLU A 64 6.81 4.84 -1.05
N ALA A 65 6.93 3.51 -1.06
CA ALA A 65 7.36 2.76 -2.24
C ALA A 65 6.41 2.93 -3.43
N VAL A 66 5.09 2.87 -3.22
CA VAL A 66 4.12 3.05 -4.33
C VAL A 66 4.02 4.51 -4.79
N LYS A 67 4.23 5.48 -3.89
CA LYS A 67 4.23 6.91 -4.24
C LYS A 67 5.49 7.36 -4.99
N SER A 68 6.65 6.81 -4.62
CA SER A 68 7.95 7.19 -5.17
C SER A 68 8.41 6.29 -6.32
N SER A 69 7.60 5.29 -6.70
CA SER A 69 7.90 4.39 -7.80
C SER A 69 7.87 5.13 -9.14
N ASN A 70 8.89 4.88 -9.98
CA ASN A 70 8.90 5.33 -11.37
C ASN A 70 8.11 4.38 -12.30
N GLU A 71 7.67 3.23 -11.80
CA GLU A 71 6.90 2.23 -12.57
C GLU A 71 5.39 2.34 -12.31
N LEU A 72 4.97 3.10 -11.30
CA LEU A 72 3.58 3.23 -10.88
C LEU A 72 3.18 4.70 -10.76
N GLU A 73 2.01 5.04 -11.28
CA GLU A 73 1.30 6.27 -10.93
C GLU A 73 0.26 5.94 -9.86
N THR A 74 0.41 6.50 -8.67
CA THR A 74 -0.38 6.12 -7.49
C THR A 74 -1.20 7.28 -6.94
N SER A 75 -2.49 7.05 -6.76
CA SER A 75 -3.40 7.93 -6.02
C SER A 75 -3.91 7.26 -4.75
N ILE A 76 -3.88 7.98 -3.63
CA ILE A 76 -4.53 7.55 -2.40
C ILE A 76 -5.97 8.06 -2.43
N VAL A 77 -6.93 7.15 -2.32
CA VAL A 77 -8.34 7.46 -2.33
C VAL A 77 -8.91 7.24 -0.93
N GLN A 78 -9.44 8.30 -0.33
CA GLN A 78 -10.09 8.27 0.99
C GLN A 78 -11.55 7.82 0.86
N ILE A 79 -11.78 6.62 0.35
CA ILE A 79 -13.11 5.98 0.35
C ILE A 79 -13.07 4.82 1.34
N GLY A 80 -14.03 4.78 2.27
CA GLY A 80 -14.08 3.78 3.33
C GLY A 80 -12.84 3.85 4.23
N ASP A 81 -12.16 2.71 4.40
CA ASP A 81 -10.99 2.54 5.27
C ASP A 81 -9.66 2.96 4.61
N GLY A 82 -9.73 3.66 3.48
CA GLY A 82 -8.61 4.15 2.70
C GLY A 82 -7.99 3.09 1.79
N ILE A 83 -8.01 3.37 0.50
CA ILE A 83 -7.55 2.47 -0.55
C ILE A 83 -6.48 3.19 -1.36
N THR A 84 -5.44 2.49 -1.81
CA THR A 84 -4.55 3.01 -2.86
C THR A 84 -4.92 2.42 -4.21
N LEU A 85 -4.95 3.29 -5.22
CA LEU A 85 -5.08 2.93 -6.62
C LEU A 85 -3.76 3.26 -7.31
N SER A 86 -3.10 2.25 -7.88
CA SER A 86 -1.87 2.41 -8.65
C SER A 86 -2.06 1.90 -10.08
N VAL A 87 -1.58 2.65 -11.06
CA VAL A 87 -1.56 2.26 -12.48
C VAL A 87 -0.12 2.04 -12.90
N LYS A 88 0.18 0.93 -13.56
CA LYS A 88 1.52 0.68 -14.11
C LYS A 88 1.77 1.50 -15.37
N LEU A 89 2.89 2.21 -15.41
CA LEU A 89 3.28 3.11 -16.51
C LEU A 89 3.84 2.39 -17.74
#